data_AF-A0A3B9HHP4-F1
#
_entry.id   AF-A0A3B9HHP4-F1
#
_cell.length_a   1.000
_cell.length_b   1.000
_cell.length_c   1.000
_cell.angle_alpha   90.00
_cell.angle_beta   90.00
_cell.angle_gamma   90.00
#
_symmetry.space_group_name_H-M   'P 1'
#
loop_
_entity.id
_entity.type
_entity.pdbx_description
1 polymer ?
#
loop_
_entity_poly.entity_id
_entity_poly.type
_entity_poly.pdbx_seq_one_letter_code
_entity_poly.pdbx_strand_id
1 'polypeptide(L)'
;LTCLATVSFFTSLLEPLFFRSRHRFTEILFGLAVIPALYMVFRFTGSYATGMIMGVFSAFLAAVFTILNKRLTVSYDPFSITFLELATGFVFLGLLMPVYLQWFPGTPLLPSGADIGYLLILSLVCTTLPFILSLISLRHISAFTANLTINLEPVYGILLAMLFFHEQDELQPGFYLGAGIILVIVFLHAYIRYRQKKKQLVV
;
A
#
# COMPACT_ATOMS: atom_id res chain seq x y z
N LEU A 1 0.32 6.16 5.92
CA LEU A 1 -0.05 6.45 4.51
C LEU A 1 1.06 7.15 3.73
N THR A 2 1.62 8.27 4.20
CA THR A 2 2.69 9.02 3.49
C THR A 2 3.92 8.17 3.13
N CYS A 3 4.32 7.24 4.00
CA CYS A 3 5.42 6.31 3.72
C CYS A 3 5.05 5.24 2.68
N LEU A 4 3.78 4.86 2.53
CA LEU A 4 3.35 3.85 1.55
C LEU A 4 3.51 4.35 0.10
N ALA A 5 3.52 5.67 -0.12
CA ALA A 5 3.87 6.24 -1.41
C ALA A 5 5.28 5.79 -1.90
N THR A 6 6.18 5.45 -0.97
CA THR A 6 7.52 4.93 -1.28
C THR A 6 7.54 3.46 -1.69
N VAL A 7 6.44 2.71 -1.52
CA VAL A 7 6.30 1.34 -2.05
C VAL A 7 6.49 1.33 -3.56
N SER A 8 5.89 2.30 -4.27
CA SER A 8 6.04 2.45 -5.72
C SER A 8 7.50 2.66 -6.14
N PHE A 9 8.28 3.41 -5.33
CA PHE A 9 9.71 3.57 -5.55
C PHE A 9 10.47 2.26 -5.37
N PHE A 10 10.34 1.61 -4.22
CA PHE A 10 11.03 0.35 -3.98
C PHE A 10 10.63 -0.73 -5.00
N THR A 11 9.35 -0.76 -5.39
CA THR A 11 8.86 -1.67 -6.44
C THR A 11 9.56 -1.39 -7.76
N SER A 12 9.65 -0.12 -8.16
CA SER A 12 10.32 0.31 -9.38
C SER A 12 11.82 -0.04 -9.41
N LEU A 13 12.48 -0.05 -8.26
CA LEU A 13 13.89 -0.43 -8.13
C LEU A 13 14.10 -1.95 -8.15
N LEU A 14 13.22 -2.69 -7.48
CA LEU A 14 13.36 -4.14 -7.27
C LEU A 14 12.75 -4.97 -8.40
N GLU A 15 11.68 -4.51 -9.05
CA GLU A 15 10.99 -5.26 -10.12
C GLU A 15 11.94 -5.68 -11.28
N PRO A 16 12.87 -4.82 -11.77
CA PRO A 16 13.85 -5.21 -12.78
C PRO A 16 14.82 -6.30 -12.32
N LEU A 17 15.19 -6.30 -11.03
CA LEU A 17 16.12 -7.27 -10.45
C LEU A 17 15.52 -8.68 -10.41
N PHE A 18 14.22 -8.79 -10.12
CA PHE A 18 13.51 -10.07 -10.03
C PHE A 18 13.01 -10.61 -11.38
N PHE A 19 12.64 -9.74 -12.32
CA PHE A 19 12.02 -10.14 -13.59
C PHE A 19 12.92 -9.97 -14.83
N ARG A 20 14.17 -9.50 -14.69
CA ARG A 20 15.10 -9.23 -15.82
C ARG A 20 14.47 -8.37 -16.93
N SER A 21 13.53 -7.49 -16.58
CA SER A 21 12.91 -6.58 -17.54
C SER A 21 13.90 -5.46 -17.93
N ARG A 22 13.77 -4.92 -19.15
CA ARG A 22 14.64 -3.83 -19.62
C ARG A 22 14.50 -2.61 -18.71
N HIS A 23 15.61 -2.21 -18.12
CA HIS A 23 15.80 -0.99 -17.33
C HIS A 23 15.12 0.21 -17.98
N ARG A 24 14.07 0.74 -17.36
CA ARG A 24 13.56 2.07 -17.69
C ARG A 24 14.30 3.07 -16.80
N PHE A 25 15.27 3.78 -17.35
CA PHE A 25 16.04 4.83 -16.65
C PHE A 25 15.15 5.84 -15.91
N THR A 26 13.95 6.10 -16.42
CA THR A 26 12.92 6.92 -15.79
C THR A 26 12.48 6.42 -14.43
N GLU A 27 12.36 5.11 -14.24
CA GLU A 27 11.90 4.45 -13.01
C GLU A 27 12.92 4.61 -11.86
N ILE A 28 14.21 4.49 -12.17
CA ILE A 28 15.30 4.76 -11.21
C ILE A 28 15.38 6.25 -10.85
N LEU A 29 15.19 7.14 -11.83
CA LEU A 29 15.20 8.60 -11.63
C LEU A 29 14.06 9.06 -10.69
N PHE A 30 12.84 8.55 -10.91
CA PHE A 30 11.71 8.82 -10.01
C PHE A 30 11.97 8.31 -8.60
N GLY A 31 12.73 7.23 -8.50
CA GLY A 31 13.09 6.66 -7.23
C GLY A 31 14.08 7.46 -6.40
N LEU A 32 15.14 7.95 -7.04
CA LEU A 32 16.08 8.91 -6.42
C LEU A 32 15.37 10.20 -5.99
N ALA A 33 14.35 10.64 -6.73
CA ALA A 33 13.54 11.81 -6.39
C ALA A 33 12.72 11.66 -5.09
N VAL A 34 12.50 10.43 -4.61
CA VAL A 34 11.79 10.16 -3.35
C VAL A 34 12.68 10.40 -2.12
N ILE A 35 14.00 10.29 -2.25
CA ILE A 35 14.95 10.55 -1.15
C ILE A 35 14.84 11.98 -0.60
N PRO A 36 14.85 13.05 -1.43
CA PRO A 36 14.64 14.41 -0.93
C PRO A 36 13.22 14.64 -0.38
N ALA A 37 12.20 13.97 -0.92
CA ALA A 37 10.85 14.02 -0.37
C ALA A 37 10.79 13.42 1.04
N LEU A 38 11.42 12.25 1.25
CA LEU A 38 11.55 11.62 2.57
C LEU A 38 12.32 12.50 3.55
N TYR A 39 13.42 13.13 3.09
CA TYR A 39 14.19 14.07 3.92
C TYR A 39 13.37 15.29 4.34
N MET A 40 12.56 15.84 3.42
CA MET A 40 11.71 16.99 3.72
C MET A 40 10.63 16.63 4.75
N VAL A 41 9.95 15.48 4.61
CA VAL A 41 8.98 15.01 5.60
C VAL A 41 9.65 14.78 6.96
N PHE A 42 10.84 14.15 6.99
CA PHE A 42 11.61 13.92 8.21
C PHE A 42 11.93 15.22 8.97
N ARG A 43 12.28 16.29 8.23
CA ARG A 43 12.55 17.63 8.78
C ARG A 43 11.31 18.29 9.42
N PHE A 44 10.12 18.06 8.86
CA PHE A 44 8.88 18.66 9.35
C PHE A 44 8.23 17.89 10.52
N THR A 45 8.48 16.57 10.63
CA THR A 45 7.80 15.72 11.61
C THR A 45 8.68 15.34 12.81
N GLY A 46 9.74 16.11 13.12
CA GLY A 46 10.90 15.78 13.98
C GLY A 46 10.69 15.11 15.35
N SER A 47 9.45 14.88 15.79
CA SER A 47 9.07 14.08 16.96
C SER A 47 8.80 12.58 16.67
N TYR A 48 8.54 12.18 15.42
CA TYR A 48 8.10 10.81 15.06
C TYR A 48 9.10 10.00 14.22
N ALA A 49 10.40 10.25 14.39
CA ALA A 49 11.47 9.64 13.58
C ALA A 49 11.40 8.10 13.54
N THR A 50 11.17 7.44 14.68
CA THR A 50 11.09 5.97 14.77
C THR A 50 9.93 5.40 13.96
N GLY A 51 8.75 6.04 14.02
CA GLY A 51 7.58 5.62 13.24
C GLY A 51 7.80 5.78 11.73
N MET A 52 8.55 6.80 11.32
CA MET A 52 8.89 7.00 9.91
C MET A 52 9.87 5.94 9.40
N ILE A 53 10.90 5.59 10.17
CA ILE A 53 11.83 4.52 9.82
C ILE A 53 11.09 3.18 9.67
N MET A 54 10.22 2.84 10.63
CA MET A 54 9.38 1.65 10.55
C MET A 54 8.43 1.69 9.34
N GLY A 55 7.86 2.86 9.03
CA GLY A 55 6.99 3.05 7.87
C GLY A 55 7.70 2.85 6.53
N VAL A 56 8.91 3.38 6.38
CA VAL A 56 9.73 3.18 5.17
C VAL A 56 10.18 1.73 5.05
N PHE A 57 10.57 1.09 6.15
CA PHE A 57 10.92 -0.32 6.16
C PHE A 57 9.73 -1.22 5.78
N SER A 58 8.55 -0.92 6.31
CA SER A 58 7.29 -1.58 5.92
C SER A 58 6.99 -1.39 4.43
N ALA A 59 7.20 -0.19 3.89
CA ALA A 59 7.03 0.07 2.46
C ALA A 59 7.98 -0.75 1.57
N PHE A 60 9.23 -0.94 2.01
CA PHE A 60 10.18 -1.84 1.35
C PHE A 60 9.69 -3.29 1.36
N LEU A 61 9.27 -3.80 2.53
CA LEU A 61 8.73 -5.16 2.65
C LEU A 61 7.47 -5.35 1.79
N ALA A 62 6.56 -4.37 1.76
CA ALA A 62 5.36 -4.40 0.94
C ALA A 62 5.69 -4.43 -0.57
N ALA A 63 6.73 -3.71 -1.00
CA ALA A 63 7.20 -3.75 -2.38
C ALA A 63 7.76 -5.15 -2.75
N VAL A 64 8.60 -5.72 -1.89
CA VAL A 64 9.13 -7.09 -2.06
C VAL A 64 7.98 -8.09 -2.12
N PHE A 65 7.04 -8.00 -1.18
CA PHE A 65 5.86 -8.87 -1.09
C PHE A 65 5.02 -8.80 -2.38
N THR A 66 4.75 -7.61 -2.90
CA THR A 66 4.00 -7.41 -4.15
C THR A 66 4.73 -8.02 -5.36
N ILE A 67 6.06 -7.86 -5.45
CA ILE A 67 6.88 -8.42 -6.53
C ILE A 67 6.90 -9.94 -6.48
N LEU A 68 7.08 -10.52 -5.30
CA LEU A 68 7.07 -11.98 -5.11
C LEU A 68 5.69 -12.56 -5.44
N ASN A 69 4.62 -11.92 -4.97
CA ASN A 69 3.25 -12.31 -5.30
C ASN A 69 3.00 -12.30 -6.81
N LYS A 70 3.42 -11.24 -7.49
CA LYS A 70 3.32 -11.16 -8.96
C LYS A 70 4.08 -12.31 -9.65
N ARG A 71 5.19 -12.78 -9.09
CA ARG A 71 5.94 -13.91 -9.65
C ARG A 71 5.20 -15.23 -9.43
N LEU A 72 4.64 -15.42 -8.23
CA LEU A 72 3.91 -16.62 -7.85
C LEU A 72 2.59 -16.75 -8.62
N THR A 73 1.87 -15.64 -8.87
CA THR A 73 0.58 -15.66 -9.59
C THR A 73 0.70 -16.10 -11.05
N VAL A 74 1.91 -16.12 -11.63
CA VAL A 74 2.19 -16.69 -12.97
C VAL A 74 2.15 -18.22 -12.95
N SER A 75 2.63 -18.85 -11.88
CA SER A 75 2.77 -20.31 -11.79
C SER A 75 1.69 -20.98 -10.95
N TYR A 76 1.04 -20.23 -10.06
CA TYR A 76 0.07 -20.75 -9.09
C TYR A 76 -1.24 -19.98 -9.13
N ASP A 77 -2.30 -20.64 -8.67
CA ASP A 77 -3.62 -20.05 -8.57
C ASP A 77 -3.69 -19.01 -7.43
N PRO A 78 -4.31 -17.82 -7.63
CA PRO A 78 -4.36 -16.76 -6.63
C PRO A 78 -5.06 -17.17 -5.33
N PHE A 79 -6.04 -18.08 -5.38
CA PHE A 79 -6.70 -18.57 -4.16
C PHE A 79 -5.75 -19.39 -3.30
N SER A 80 -4.93 -20.24 -3.93
CA SER A 80 -3.94 -21.06 -3.22
C SER A 80 -2.84 -20.19 -2.58
N ILE A 81 -2.40 -19.15 -3.30
CA ILE A 81 -1.43 -18.18 -2.78
C ILE A 81 -2.01 -17.45 -1.57
N THR A 82 -3.19 -16.83 -1.70
CA THR A 82 -3.85 -16.11 -0.60
C THR A 82 -4.06 -17.02 0.61
N PHE A 83 -4.53 -18.25 0.40
CA PHE A 83 -4.74 -19.20 1.49
C PHE A 83 -3.44 -19.48 2.24
N LEU A 84 -2.35 -19.74 1.54
CA LEU A 84 -1.05 -20.00 2.15
C LEU A 84 -0.52 -18.77 2.88
N GLU A 85 -0.64 -17.57 2.29
CA GLU A 85 -0.18 -16.33 2.90
C GLU A 85 -0.96 -15.97 4.18
N LEU A 86 -2.28 -16.08 4.15
CA LEU A 86 -3.11 -15.82 5.34
C LEU A 86 -2.90 -16.90 6.41
N ALA A 87 -2.79 -18.17 6.03
CA ALA A 87 -2.54 -19.27 6.98
C ALA A 87 -1.16 -19.15 7.64
N THR A 88 -0.12 -18.87 6.85
CA THR A 88 1.23 -18.67 7.40
C THR A 88 1.30 -17.41 8.26
N GLY A 89 0.63 -16.32 7.86
CA GLY A 89 0.49 -15.11 8.68
C GLY A 89 -0.20 -15.39 10.02
N PHE A 90 -1.29 -16.17 10.02
CA PHE A 90 -1.97 -16.59 11.23
C PHE A 90 -1.05 -17.40 12.16
N VAL A 91 -0.35 -18.40 11.63
CA VAL A 91 0.59 -19.22 12.42
C VAL A 91 1.75 -18.37 12.96
N PHE A 92 2.34 -17.53 12.12
CA PHE A 92 3.47 -16.67 12.50
C PHE A 92 3.09 -15.69 13.61
N LEU A 93 1.95 -15.00 13.47
CA LEU A 93 1.44 -14.10 14.50
C LEU A 93 1.02 -14.85 15.76
N GLY A 94 0.44 -16.04 15.63
CA GLY A 94 0.10 -16.92 16.76
C GLY A 94 1.33 -17.32 17.57
N LEU A 95 2.45 -17.62 16.91
CA LEU A 95 3.73 -17.94 17.57
C LEU A 95 4.39 -16.72 18.22
N LEU A 96 4.16 -15.52 17.68
CA LEU A 96 4.65 -14.25 18.25
C LEU A 96 3.82 -13.74 19.43
N MET A 97 2.56 -14.17 19.53
CA MET A 97 1.63 -13.78 20.59
C MET A 97 2.17 -13.94 22.02
N PRO A 98 2.83 -15.05 22.43
CA PRO A 98 3.42 -15.15 23.77
C PRO A 98 4.49 -14.09 24.03
N VAL A 99 5.28 -13.71 23.03
CA VAL A 99 6.27 -12.62 23.16
C VAL A 99 5.55 -11.29 23.34
N TYR A 100 4.49 -11.04 22.58
CA TYR A 100 3.69 -9.81 22.71
C TYR A 100 3.08 -9.64 24.11
N LEU A 101 2.53 -10.72 24.68
CA LEU A 101 1.93 -10.69 26.02
C LEU A 101 2.93 -10.39 27.15
N GLN A 102 4.23 -10.67 26.96
CA GLN A 102 5.26 -10.29 27.94
C GLN A 102 5.40 -8.77 28.06
N TRP A 103 5.22 -8.04 26.96
CA TRP A 103 5.36 -6.58 26.92
C TRP A 103 4.05 -5.85 27.25
N PHE A 104 2.90 -6.47 26.99
CA PHE A 104 1.57 -5.91 27.22
C PHE A 104 0.68 -6.85 28.07
N PRO A 105 1.03 -7.06 29.35
CA PRO A 105 0.23 -7.90 30.25
C PRO A 105 -1.13 -7.23 30.51
N GLY A 106 -2.22 -7.96 30.28
CA GLY A 106 -3.60 -7.50 30.56
C GLY A 106 -4.49 -7.28 29.34
N THR A 107 -4.02 -7.58 28.13
CA THR A 107 -4.88 -7.59 26.94
C THR A 107 -5.83 -8.79 26.94
N PRO A 108 -7.16 -8.59 26.80
CA PRO A 108 -8.10 -9.71 26.73
C PRO A 108 -7.84 -10.53 25.46
N LEU A 109 -7.54 -11.82 25.65
CA LEU A 109 -7.23 -12.75 24.56
C LEU A 109 -8.45 -13.17 23.74
N LEU A 110 -9.63 -13.13 24.36
CA LEU A 110 -10.88 -13.54 23.73
C LEU A 110 -11.70 -12.29 23.39
N PRO A 111 -12.05 -12.10 22.10
CA PRO A 111 -12.94 -11.02 21.69
C PRO A 111 -14.35 -11.22 22.27
N SER A 112 -15.10 -10.13 22.46
CA SER A 112 -16.50 -10.22 22.85
C SER A 112 -17.36 -10.83 21.72
N GLY A 113 -18.58 -11.28 22.03
CA GLY A 113 -19.47 -11.87 21.02
C GLY A 113 -19.78 -10.93 19.85
N ALA A 114 -19.86 -9.62 20.09
CA ALA A 114 -20.05 -8.61 19.05
C ALA A 114 -18.78 -8.41 18.20
N ASP A 115 -17.60 -8.46 18.83
CA ASP A 115 -16.32 -8.33 18.15
C ASP A 115 -16.08 -9.48 17.16
N ILE A 116 -16.53 -10.70 17.50
CA ILE A 116 -16.45 -11.85 16.58
C ILE A 116 -17.19 -11.55 15.27
N GLY A 117 -18.39 -10.95 15.35
CA GLY A 117 -19.15 -10.55 14.16
C GLY A 117 -18.39 -9.55 13.29
N TYR A 118 -17.84 -8.50 13.90
CA TYR A 118 -17.03 -7.51 13.17
C TYR A 118 -15.73 -8.08 12.60
N LEU A 119 -15.05 -8.97 13.33
CA LEU A 119 -13.85 -9.65 12.87
C LEU A 119 -14.12 -10.57 11.68
N LEU A 120 -15.28 -11.24 11.64
CA LEU A 120 -15.69 -12.04 10.48
C LEU A 120 -15.92 -11.17 9.24
N ILE A 121 -16.61 -10.04 9.39
CA ILE A 121 -16.81 -9.09 8.29
C ILE A 121 -15.46 -8.54 7.81
N LEU A 122 -14.60 -8.10 8.74
CA LEU A 122 -13.29 -7.55 8.41
C LEU A 122 -12.38 -8.57 7.70
N SER A 123 -12.36 -9.82 8.18
CA SER A 123 -11.50 -10.87 7.61
C SER A 123 -12.00 -11.36 6.25
N LEU A 124 -13.30 -11.54 6.06
CA LEU A 124 -13.84 -12.07 4.81
C LEU A 124 -14.02 -10.95 3.76
N VAL A 125 -14.74 -9.89 4.12
CA VAL A 125 -15.16 -8.83 3.20
C VAL A 125 -14.07 -7.80 2.99
N CYS A 126 -13.37 -7.37 4.05
CA CYS A 126 -12.39 -6.29 3.96
C CYS A 126 -10.96 -6.78 3.72
N THR A 127 -10.66 -8.07 3.96
CA THR A 127 -9.30 -8.62 3.82
C THR A 127 -9.25 -9.66 2.71
N THR A 128 -9.89 -10.82 2.90
CA THR A 128 -9.74 -11.98 2.00
C THR A 128 -10.22 -11.66 0.59
N LEU A 129 -11.40 -11.09 0.44
CA LEU A 129 -11.97 -10.77 -0.87
C LEU A 129 -11.12 -9.74 -1.64
N PRO A 130 -10.78 -8.56 -1.10
CA PRO A 130 -9.92 -7.58 -1.78
C PRO A 130 -8.55 -8.16 -2.12
N PHE A 131 -7.99 -9.00 -1.24
CA PHE A 131 -6.67 -9.57 -1.43
C PHE A 131 -6.64 -10.57 -2.60
N ILE A 132 -7.62 -11.49 -2.67
CA ILE A 132 -7.79 -12.38 -3.84
C ILE A 132 -7.97 -11.57 -5.12
N LEU A 133 -8.84 -10.55 -5.08
CA LEU A 133 -9.11 -9.70 -6.25
C LEU A 133 -7.86 -8.92 -6.70
N SER A 134 -7.02 -8.50 -5.74
CA SER A 134 -5.73 -7.86 -6.00
C SER A 134 -4.76 -8.81 -6.68
N LEU A 135 -4.62 -10.05 -6.19
CA LEU A 135 -3.76 -11.06 -6.83
C LEU A 135 -4.23 -11.46 -8.23
N ILE A 136 -5.55 -11.59 -8.42
CA ILE A 136 -6.14 -11.80 -9.76
C ILE A 136 -5.81 -10.61 -10.67
N SER A 137 -5.96 -9.39 -10.18
CA SER A 137 -5.66 -8.17 -10.96
C SER A 137 -4.19 -8.12 -11.36
N LEU A 138 -3.26 -8.53 -10.48
CA LEU A 138 -1.82 -8.60 -10.79
C LEU A 138 -1.47 -9.53 -11.96
N ARG A 139 -2.36 -10.45 -12.36
CA ARG A 139 -2.19 -11.23 -13.61
C ARG A 139 -2.39 -10.38 -14.87
N HIS A 140 -3.18 -9.31 -14.78
CA HIS A 140 -3.57 -8.47 -15.92
C HIS A 140 -2.94 -7.08 -15.91
N ILE A 141 -2.43 -6.61 -14.76
CA ILE A 141 -1.79 -5.30 -14.61
C ILE A 141 -0.38 -5.43 -14.00
N SER A 142 0.52 -4.49 -14.29
CA SER A 142 1.85 -4.48 -13.65
C SER A 142 1.77 -4.10 -12.17
N ALA A 143 2.73 -4.55 -11.35
CA ALA A 143 2.84 -4.18 -9.93
C ALA A 143 2.83 -2.66 -9.72
N PHE A 144 3.53 -1.94 -10.60
CA PHE A 144 3.51 -0.47 -10.59
C PHE A 144 2.11 0.14 -10.86
N THR A 145 1.23 -0.52 -11.63
CA THR A 145 -0.17 -0.06 -11.79
C THR A 145 -0.99 -0.33 -10.53
N ALA A 146 -0.85 -1.52 -9.96
CA ALA A 146 -1.54 -1.87 -8.71
C ALA A 146 -1.15 -0.90 -7.57
N ASN A 147 0.15 -0.64 -7.38
CA ASN A 147 0.63 0.32 -6.39
C ASN A 147 0.16 1.76 -6.65
N LEU A 148 -0.02 2.15 -7.91
CA LEU A 148 -0.57 3.47 -8.24
C LEU A 148 -2.05 3.57 -7.82
N THR A 149 -2.84 2.51 -8.03
CA THR A 149 -4.24 2.47 -7.56
C THR A 149 -4.31 2.53 -6.03
N ILE A 150 -3.39 1.87 -5.32
CA ILE A 150 -3.29 1.98 -3.86
C ILE A 150 -2.93 3.41 -3.43
N ASN A 151 -2.07 4.10 -4.18
CA ASN A 151 -1.78 5.52 -3.91
C ASN A 151 -2.99 6.45 -4.11
N LEU A 152 -4.12 5.98 -4.65
CA LEU A 152 -5.41 6.70 -4.71
C LEU A 152 -6.25 6.52 -3.44
N GLU A 153 -5.92 5.55 -2.58
CA GLU A 153 -6.60 5.32 -1.29
C GLU A 153 -6.78 6.60 -0.44
N PRO A 154 -5.78 7.50 -0.30
CA PRO A 154 -5.97 8.75 0.42
C PRO A 154 -7.07 9.63 -0.17
N VAL A 155 -7.19 9.64 -1.51
CA VAL A 155 -8.19 10.45 -2.22
C VAL A 155 -9.58 9.91 -1.96
N TYR A 156 -9.78 8.60 -2.11
CA TYR A 156 -11.08 7.97 -1.86
C TYR A 156 -11.48 8.07 -0.38
N GLY A 157 -10.51 7.95 0.53
CA GLY A 157 -10.74 8.14 1.96
C GLY A 157 -11.24 9.53 2.29
N ILE A 158 -10.63 10.57 1.72
CA ILE A 158 -11.06 11.97 1.90
C ILE A 158 -12.47 12.20 1.33
N LEU A 159 -12.77 11.66 0.15
CA LEU A 159 -14.10 11.81 -0.47
C LEU A 159 -15.19 11.11 0.34
N LEU A 160 -14.93 9.88 0.81
CA LEU A 160 -15.86 9.13 1.65
C LEU A 160 -16.06 9.81 3.00
N ALA A 161 -15.01 10.37 3.61
CA ALA A 161 -15.11 11.13 4.84
C ALA A 161 -16.05 12.34 4.67
N MET A 162 -15.89 13.12 3.59
CA MET A 162 -16.77 14.26 3.29
C MET A 162 -18.24 13.86 3.05
N LEU A 163 -18.48 12.67 2.46
CA LEU A 163 -19.83 12.21 2.11
C LEU A 163 -20.59 11.64 3.32
N PHE A 164 -19.91 10.86 4.17
CA PHE A 164 -20.56 10.13 5.26
C PHE A 164 -20.53 10.88 6.58
N PHE A 165 -19.40 11.51 6.93
CA PHE A 165 -19.24 12.13 8.25
C PHE A 165 -19.73 13.58 8.30
N HIS A 166 -20.05 14.20 7.16
CA HIS A 166 -20.54 15.57 7.07
C HIS A 166 -19.69 16.60 7.85
N GLU A 167 -18.41 16.31 8.14
CA GLU A 167 -17.45 17.20 8.84
C GLU A 167 -17.03 18.41 7.98
N GLN A 168 -17.84 18.79 7.00
CA GLN A 168 -17.57 19.90 6.07
C GLN A 168 -17.39 21.23 6.82
N ASP A 169 -18.02 21.37 7.99
CA ASP A 169 -18.04 22.57 8.82
C ASP A 169 -16.85 22.70 9.78
N GLU A 170 -16.15 21.59 10.12
CA GLU A 170 -14.95 21.63 10.98
C GLU A 170 -13.63 21.68 10.19
N LEU A 171 -13.70 21.49 8.87
CA LEU A 171 -12.52 21.42 8.01
C LEU A 171 -12.01 22.83 7.68
N GLN A 172 -10.82 23.15 8.19
CA GLN A 172 -10.13 24.41 7.88
C GLN A 172 -9.94 24.59 6.36
N PRO A 173 -9.95 25.83 5.83
CA PRO A 173 -9.74 26.11 4.40
C PRO A 173 -8.47 25.47 3.80
N GLY A 174 -7.45 25.25 4.62
CA GLY A 174 -6.22 24.54 4.24
C GLY A 174 -6.43 23.06 3.85
N PHE A 175 -7.45 22.39 4.39
CA PHE A 175 -7.79 21.02 4.04
C PHE A 175 -8.29 20.91 2.59
N TYR A 176 -9.17 21.83 2.16
CA TYR A 176 -9.68 21.86 0.78
C TYR A 176 -8.55 22.12 -0.23
N LEU A 177 -7.62 23.01 0.09
CA LEU A 177 -6.41 23.26 -0.69
C LEU A 177 -5.51 22.01 -0.76
N GLY A 178 -5.28 21.33 0.36
CA GLY A 178 -4.51 20.10 0.43
C GLY A 178 -5.13 18.95 -0.39
N ALA A 179 -6.44 18.73 -0.26
CA ALA A 179 -7.18 17.73 -1.02
C ALA A 179 -7.13 18.02 -2.54
N GLY A 180 -7.28 19.30 -2.93
CA GLY A 180 -7.15 19.73 -4.32
C GLY A 180 -5.75 19.48 -4.89
N ILE A 181 -4.70 19.79 -4.13
CA ILE A 181 -3.30 19.54 -4.53
C ILE A 181 -3.04 18.03 -4.71
N ILE A 182 -3.50 17.20 -3.76
CA ILE A 182 -3.34 15.74 -3.84
C ILE A 182 -4.05 15.20 -5.09
N LEU A 183 -5.29 15.63 -5.35
CA LEU A 183 -6.05 15.26 -6.54
C LEU A 183 -5.29 15.63 -7.81
N VAL A 184 -4.78 16.87 -7.92
CA VAL A 184 -4.02 17.33 -9.09
C VAL A 184 -2.78 16.48 -9.31
N ILE A 185 -1.98 16.22 -8.27
CA ILE A 185 -0.75 15.41 -8.35
C ILE A 185 -1.08 14.00 -8.84
N VAL A 186 -2.11 13.38 -8.27
CA VAL A 186 -2.57 12.04 -8.60
C VAL A 186 -3.03 11.95 -10.06
N PHE A 187 -3.90 12.85 -10.50
CA PHE A 187 -4.42 12.86 -11.87
C PHE A 187 -3.32 13.18 -12.89
N LEU A 188 -2.41 14.10 -12.57
CA LEU A 188 -1.28 14.43 -13.42
C LEU A 188 -0.34 13.23 -13.58
N HIS A 189 -0.02 12.53 -12.49
CA HIS A 189 0.81 11.33 -12.51
C HIS A 189 0.16 10.19 -13.33
N ALA A 190 -1.15 9.98 -13.16
CA ALA A 190 -1.91 9.01 -13.96
C ALA A 190 -1.93 9.38 -15.46
N TYR A 191 -2.14 10.66 -15.78
CA TYR A 191 -2.21 11.16 -17.16
C TYR A 191 -0.87 11.06 -17.90
N ILE A 192 0.23 11.45 -17.26
CA ILE A 192 1.58 11.36 -17.84
C ILE A 192 1.90 9.91 -18.19
N ARG A 193 1.57 8.98 -17.28
CA ARG A 193 1.83 7.56 -17.49
C ARG A 193 0.97 6.95 -18.61
N TYR A 194 -0.31 7.35 -18.71
CA TYR A 194 -1.17 6.96 -19.83
C TYR A 194 -0.56 7.36 -21.18
N ARG A 195 -0.03 8.59 -21.27
CA ARG A 195 0.66 9.06 -22.48
C ARG A 195 1.97 8.32 -22.78
N GLN A 196 2.76 7.99 -21.76
CA GLN A 196 4.00 7.22 -21.94
C GLN A 196 3.74 5.79 -22.43
N LYS A 197 2.66 5.14 -21.95
CA LYS A 197 2.26 3.80 -22.42
C LYS A 197 1.77 3.84 -23.88
N LYS A 198 1.03 4.89 -24.27
CA LYS A 198 0.58 5.09 -25.65
C LYS A 198 1.73 5.33 -26.63
N LYS A 199 2.80 6.02 -26.22
CA LYS A 199 3.99 6.23 -27.06
C LYS A 199 4.82 4.96 -27.29
N GLN A 200 4.75 3.96 -26.40
CA GLN A 200 5.47 2.69 -26.57
C GLN A 200 4.71 1.63 -27.38
N LEU A 201 3.42 1.84 -27.66
CA LEU A 201 2.60 0.98 -28.52
C LEU A 201 2.60 1.43 -29.99
N VAL A 202 3.24 2.57 -30.29
CA VAL A 202 3.28 3.21 -31.63
C VAL A 202 4.69 3.18 -32.23
N VAL A 203 5.65 2.53 -31.55
CA VAL A 203 7.02 2.24 -32.04
C VAL A 203 7.17 0.73 -32.08
#